data_AF-A0A973IYY6-F1
#
_entry.id   AF-A0A973IYY6-F1
#
_cell.length_a   1.000
_cell.length_b   1.000
_cell.length_c   1.000
_cell.angle_alpha   90.00
_cell.angle_beta   90.00
_cell.angle_gamma   90.00
#
_symmetry.space_group_name_H-M   'P 1'
#
loop_
_entity.id
_entity.type
_entity.pdbx_description
1 polymer ?
#
loop_
_entity_poly.entity_id
_entity_poly.type
_entity_poly.pdbx_seq_one_letter_code
_entity_poly.pdbx_strand_id
1 'polypeptide(L)' 'DVKNRQKVSVEEKDIKKTKYERQTKDGKTQVRYALRAQVSGTKLTKFVSEADWKSLSAPEE' A
#
# COMPACT_ATOMS: atom_id res chain seq x y z
N ASP A 1 4.63 3.76 11.91
CA ASP A 1 6.02 4.06 11.51
C ASP A 1 6.94 2.97 12.06
N VAL A 2 7.82 2.40 11.24
CA VAL A 2 8.64 1.23 11.64
C VAL A 2 9.68 1.61 12.69
N LYS A 3 10.19 2.85 12.64
CA LYS A 3 11.19 3.34 13.61
C LYS A 3 10.56 3.60 14.97
N ASN A 4 9.41 4.25 14.99
CA ASN A 4 8.67 4.58 16.20
C ASN A 4 7.89 3.39 16.77
N ARG A 5 7.78 2.28 16.02
CA ARG A 5 7.06 1.04 16.38
C ARG A 5 5.61 1.27 16.87
N GLN A 6 5.05 2.42 16.52
CA GLN A 6 3.69 2.80 16.87
C GLN A 6 2.73 2.30 15.79
N LYS A 7 1.58 1.79 16.24
CA LYS A 7 0.42 1.60 15.37
C LYS A 7 -0.02 2.99 14.93
N VAL A 8 -0.09 3.18 13.61
CA VAL A 8 -0.52 4.44 13.01
C VAL A 8 -1.82 4.15 12.28
N SER A 9 -2.88 4.84 12.71
CA SER A 9 -4.15 4.87 11.99
C SER A 9 -4.09 6.03 11.00
N VAL A 10 -4.45 5.77 9.75
CA VAL A 10 -4.53 6.76 8.68
C VAL A 10 -5.95 6.75 8.14
N GLU A 11 -6.54 7.93 7.95
CA GLU A 11 -7.86 8.05 7.34
C GLU A 11 -7.80 7.70 5.85
N GLU A 12 -8.87 7.11 5.32
CA GLU A 12 -8.92 6.65 3.92
C GLU A 12 -8.68 7.77 2.90
N LYS A 13 -9.04 9.02 3.23
CA LYS A 13 -8.83 10.21 2.39
C LYS A 13 -7.35 10.53 2.14
N ASP A 14 -6.47 10.12 3.06
CA ASP A 14 -5.02 10.37 3.02
C ASP A 14 -4.24 9.16 2.52
N ILE A 15 -4.96 8.12 2.05
CA ILE A 15 -4.39 6.90 1.49
C ILE A 15 -4.49 6.95 -0.04
N LYS A 16 -3.43 6.50 -0.69
CA LYS A 16 -3.39 6.24 -2.13
C LYS A 16 -3.15 4.77 -2.40
N LYS A 17 -3.79 4.26 -3.44
CA LYS A 17 -3.65 2.87 -3.88
C LYS A 17 -2.56 2.77 -4.93
N THR A 18 -1.72 1.75 -4.84
CA THR A 18 -0.72 1.46 -5.87
C THR A 18 -0.58 -0.05 -6.09
N LYS A 19 -0.17 -0.43 -7.29
CA LYS A 19 0.01 -1.81 -7.72
C LYS A 19 1.42 -1.98 -8.29
N TYR A 20 2.14 -2.97 -7.80
CA TYR A 20 3.45 -3.34 -8.34
C TYR A 20 3.33 -4.66 -9.07
N GLU A 21 3.63 -4.62 -10.36
CA GLU A 21 3.72 -5.80 -11.19
C GLU A 21 5.19 -6.05 -11.53
N ARG A 22 5.66 -7.28 -11.30
CA ARG A 22 6.97 -7.71 -11.75
C ARG A 22 6.92 -9.13 -12.26
N GLN A 23 7.69 -9.40 -13.31
CA GLN A 23 7.90 -10.75 -13.78
C GLN A 23 8.97 -11.44 -12.92
N THR A 24 8.71 -12.67 -12.47
CA THR A 24 9.70 -13.49 -11.79
C THR A 24 10.63 -14.14 -12.81
N LYS A 25 11.77 -14.66 -12.34
CA LYS A 25 12.74 -15.36 -13.20
C LYS A 25 12.14 -16.56 -13.94
N ASP A 26 11.09 -17.16 -13.38
CA ASP A 26 10.35 -18.29 -13.96
C ASP A 26 9.22 -17.85 -14.92
N GLY A 27 9.17 -16.57 -15.28
CA GLY A 27 8.20 -16.02 -16.23
C GLY A 27 6.82 -15.71 -15.63
N LYS A 28 6.58 -15.98 -14.34
CA LYS A 28 5.29 -15.70 -13.67
C LYS A 28 5.17 -14.24 -13.28
N THR A 29 3.99 -13.64 -13.47
CA THR A 29 3.71 -12.28 -13.00
C THR A 29 3.38 -12.30 -11.51
N GLN A 30 4.16 -11.58 -10.71
CA GLN A 30 3.87 -11.31 -9.32
C GLN A 30 3.26 -9.91 -9.21
N VAL A 31 2.01 -9.87 -8.73
CA VAL A 31 1.30 -8.63 -8.40
C VAL A 31 1.35 -8.41 -6.90
N ARG A 32 1.69 -7.19 -6.48
CA ARG A 32 1.60 -6.75 -5.07
C ARG A 32 0.74 -5.51 -4.98
N TYR A 33 -0.30 -5.59 -4.15
CA TYR A 33 -1.19 -4.47 -3.85
C TYR A 33 -0.69 -3.74 -2.62
N ALA A 34 -0.61 -2.41 -2.70
CA ALA A 34 -0.14 -1.61 -1.59
C ALA A 34 -0.98 -0.33 -1.42
N LEU A 35 -1.04 0.09 -0.16
CA LEU A 35 -1.59 1.36 0.30
C LEU A 35 -0.44 2.26 0.71
N ARG A 36 -0.45 3.50 0.24
CA ARG A 36 0.55 4.51 0.56
C ARG A 36 -0.11 5.66 1.29
N ALA A 37 0.58 6.15 2.30
CA ALA A 37 0.14 7.31 3.06
C ALA A 37 1.35 8.15 3.46
N GLN A 38 1.11 9.40 3.84
CA GLN A 38 2.12 10.25 4.43
C GLN A 38 1.68 10.67 5.83
N VAL A 39 2.48 10.36 6.84
CA VAL A 39 2.21 10.69 8.23
C VAL A 39 3.42 11.41 8.80
N SER A 40 3.23 12.65 9.26
CA SER A 40 4.28 13.48 9.86
C SER A 40 5.55 13.57 9.00
N GLY A 41 5.38 13.75 7.69
CA GLY A 41 6.50 13.83 6.72
C GLY A 41 7.11 12.48 6.33
N THR A 42 6.67 11.38 6.94
CA THR A 42 7.16 10.03 6.64
C THR A 42 6.20 9.31 5.69
N LYS A 43 6.74 8.78 4.59
CA LYS A 43 5.97 7.95 3.65
C LYS A 43 5.83 6.55 4.23
N LEU A 44 4.59 6.11 4.41
CA LEU A 44 4.23 4.77 4.85
C LEU A 44 3.73 3.96 3.66
N THR A 45 4.15 2.69 3.59
CA THR A 45 3.63 1.72 2.63
C THR A 45 3.17 0.49 3.39
N LYS A 46 1.94 0.04 3.14
CA LYS A 46 1.40 -1.19 3.68
C LYS A 46 0.96 -2.09 2.52
N PHE A 47 1.51 -3.29 2.46
CA PHE A 47 1.04 -4.32 1.54
C PHE A 47 -0.21 -4.98 2.10
N VAL A 48 -1.22 -5.13 1.24
CA VAL A 48 -2.55 -5.67 1.58
C VAL A 48 -2.95 -6.72 0.54
N SER A 49 -4.00 -7.48 0.82
CA SER A 49 -4.58 -8.39 -0.16
C SER A 49 -5.28 -7.62 -1.29
N GLU A 50 -5.54 -8.30 -2.40
CA GLU A 50 -6.32 -7.72 -3.50
C GLU A 50 -7.74 -7.34 -3.05
N ALA A 51 -8.36 -8.15 -2.20
CA ALA A 51 -9.71 -7.91 -1.69
C ALA A 51 -9.78 -6.60 -0.89
N ASP A 52 -8.84 -6.41 0.04
CA ASP A 52 -8.75 -5.19 0.87
C ASP A 52 -8.45 -3.94 0.02
N TRP A 53 -7.62 -4.10 -1.02
CA TRP A 53 -7.28 -3.02 -1.94
C TRP A 53 -8.49 -2.60 -2.78
N LYS A 54 -9.31 -3.56 -3.22
CA LYS A 54 -10.53 -3.30 -3.98
C LYS A 54 -11.66 -2.74 -3.11
N SER A 55 -11.75 -3.14 -1.84
CA SER A 55 -12.79 -2.65 -0.94
C SER A 55 -12.60 -1.18 -0.53
N LEU A 56 -11.37 -0.65 -0.60
CA LEU A 56 -11.07 0.74 -0.26
C LEU A 56 -11.46 1.69 -1.40
N SER A 57 -12.18 2.76 -1.08
CA SER A 57 -12.52 3.82 -2.05
C SER A 57 -11.48 4.94 -2.04
N ALA A 58 -10.20 4.57 -2.21
CA ALA A 58 -9.07 5.50 -2.28
C ALA A 58 -8.60 5.73 -3.73
N PRO A 59 -8.07 6.93 -4.07
CA PRO A 59 -7.52 7.20 -5.40
C PRO A 59 -6.26 6.37 -5.68
N GLU A 60 -6.07 5.96 -6.94
CA GLU A 60 -4.86 5.28 -7.40
C GLU A 60 -3.75 6.31 -7.70
N GLU A 61 -2.49 5.99 -7.35
CA GLU A 61 -1.28 6.76 -7.66
C GLU A 61 -0.65 6.34 -8.99
#